data_AF-A0A1E7Q3L1-F1
#
_entry.id   AF-A0A1E7Q3L1-F1
#
_cell.length_a   1.000
_cell.length_b   1.000
_cell.length_c   1.000
_cell.angle_alpha   90.00
_cell.angle_beta   90.00
_cell.angle_gamma   90.00
#
_symmetry.space_group_name_H-M   'P 1'
#
loop_
_entity.id
_entity.type
_entity.pdbx_description
1 polymer ?
#
loop_
_entity_poly.entity_id
_entity_poly.type
_entity_poly.pdbx_seq_one_letter_code
_entity_poly.pdbx_strand_id
1 'polypeptide(L)'
;MRYLIFALSLLIFVSSQVYAQQQYTEGACIMLQQQIDRFSNHKQNSNFRSATREYEKSCRNPVTYLPHQMNTNDKAVVVMPDTAKTTPAKITSDITKLKQPTEAITSKLAEPALVAMTAASEQSSSTSSKVIPDTATLNKLPLSNEQVDDGTIYTAAVVSSALMIQLINNIPLIAANIFALLLAVFLLTTWFGFNLPGFKGVFAEYKLNRLLRWRLSREYQHFRKLKLRTANDELVVVDHVVLCPYGIFVITVKGERGSISGTETQANWTRSYLGRKKHLMNPLHQNYKNVAAVKHLMQLQETAESKIVHSVAVFSRTAKFETAIAVNIAYIDTVSLYVKQFTEACLTDEQQERFAALLTQASTEC
;
A
#
# COMPACT_ATOMS: atom_id res chain seq x y z
N MET A 1 -32.61 -12.66 -11.63
CA MET A 1 -32.91 -11.83 -10.44
C MET A 1 -33.23 -12.67 -9.20
N ARG A 2 -34.44 -13.25 -9.04
CA ARG A 2 -34.87 -13.92 -7.78
C ARG A 2 -33.95 -15.07 -7.34
N TYR A 3 -33.61 -16.01 -8.23
CA TYR A 3 -32.72 -17.14 -7.91
C TYR A 3 -31.29 -16.75 -7.51
N LEU A 4 -30.79 -15.58 -7.95
CA LEU A 4 -29.45 -15.10 -7.61
C LEU A 4 -29.39 -14.62 -6.14
N ILE A 5 -30.46 -13.99 -5.66
CA ILE A 5 -30.58 -13.53 -4.27
C ILE A 5 -30.62 -14.75 -3.33
N PHE A 6 -31.43 -15.76 -3.65
CA PHE A 6 -31.48 -16.99 -2.87
C PHE A 6 -30.13 -17.73 -2.82
N ALA A 7 -29.38 -17.80 -3.93
CA ALA A 7 -28.05 -18.40 -3.94
C ALA A 7 -27.05 -17.62 -3.05
N LEU A 8 -27.12 -16.29 -3.04
CA LEU A 8 -26.27 -15.45 -2.18
C LEU A 8 -26.64 -15.60 -0.70
N SER A 9 -27.94 -15.69 -0.37
CA SER A 9 -28.41 -15.95 0.99
C SER A 9 -27.99 -17.34 1.50
N LEU A 10 -28.03 -18.37 0.65
CA LEU A 10 -27.62 -19.72 1.01
C LEU A 10 -26.12 -19.78 1.38
N LEU A 11 -25.27 -19.09 0.61
CA LEU A 11 -23.82 -19.01 0.87
C LEU A 11 -23.49 -18.32 2.20
N ILE A 12 -24.27 -17.32 2.60
CA ILE A 12 -24.07 -16.64 3.89
C ILE A 12 -24.50 -17.54 5.06
N PHE A 13 -25.61 -18.27 4.94
CA PHE A 13 -26.08 -19.17 6.00
C PHE A 13 -25.18 -20.39 6.26
N VAL A 14 -24.50 -20.92 5.23
CA VAL A 14 -23.58 -22.06 5.39
C VAL A 14 -22.28 -21.66 6.12
N SER A 15 -21.92 -20.37 6.15
CA SER A 15 -20.70 -19.89 6.82
C SER A 15 -20.82 -19.70 8.34
N SER A 16 -22.00 -19.85 8.93
CA SER A 16 -22.27 -19.44 10.33
C SER A 16 -22.10 -20.53 11.39
N GLN A 17 -21.53 -21.71 11.07
CA GLN A 17 -21.45 -22.86 11.99
C GLN A 17 -20.03 -23.43 12.16
N VAL A 18 -19.02 -22.56 12.30
CA VAL A 18 -17.72 -22.94 12.91
C VAL A 18 -17.25 -21.86 13.88
N TYR A 19 -17.95 -21.71 15.01
CA TYR A 19 -17.37 -21.14 16.22
C TYR A 19 -16.74 -22.26 17.06
N ALA A 20 -15.65 -22.84 16.55
CA ALA A 20 -14.76 -23.63 17.39
C ALA A 20 -14.07 -22.65 18.36
N GLN A 21 -14.44 -22.67 19.64
CA GLN A 21 -13.72 -21.89 20.64
C GLN A 21 -12.34 -22.52 20.82
N GLN A 22 -11.27 -21.76 20.54
CA GLN A 22 -9.91 -22.21 20.77
C GLN A 22 -9.69 -22.41 22.26
N GLN A 23 -9.67 -23.66 22.70
CA GLN A 23 -9.33 -24.03 24.07
C GLN A 23 -7.83 -23.83 24.27
N TYR A 24 -7.43 -23.18 25.37
CA TYR A 24 -6.03 -22.84 25.61
C TYR A 24 -5.30 -24.00 26.31
N THR A 25 -4.00 -24.12 26.06
CA THR A 25 -3.14 -25.09 26.75
C THR A 25 -2.93 -24.67 28.21
N GLU A 26 -2.61 -25.64 29.07
CA GLU A 26 -2.36 -25.40 30.49
C GLU A 26 -1.33 -24.28 30.74
N GLY A 27 -0.22 -24.28 30.00
CA GLY A 27 0.80 -23.21 30.09
C GLY A 27 0.31 -21.82 29.67
N ALA A 28 -0.58 -21.73 28.67
CA ALA A 28 -1.18 -20.46 28.28
C ALA A 28 -2.15 -19.93 29.35
N CYS A 29 -2.90 -20.82 30.00
CA CYS A 29 -3.76 -20.49 31.12
C CYS A 29 -2.97 -20.05 32.36
N ILE A 30 -1.84 -20.70 32.67
CA ILE A 30 -0.91 -20.27 33.74
C ILE A 30 -0.36 -18.86 33.47
N MET A 31 0.05 -18.57 32.23
CA MET A 31 0.53 -17.23 31.84
C MET A 31 -0.56 -16.15 32.00
N LEU A 32 -1.80 -16.45 31.62
CA LEU A 32 -2.94 -15.55 31.84
C LEU A 32 -3.21 -15.34 33.34
N GLN A 33 -3.16 -16.40 34.15
CA GLN A 33 -3.32 -16.30 35.61
C GLN A 33 -2.24 -15.42 36.24
N GLN A 34 -0.96 -15.61 35.88
CA GLN A 34 0.13 -14.74 36.35
C GLN A 34 -0.06 -13.26 35.95
N GLN A 35 -0.65 -13.00 34.77
CA GLN A 35 -0.98 -11.65 34.34
C GLN A 35 -2.14 -11.05 35.16
N ILE A 36 -3.16 -11.84 35.50
CA ILE A 36 -4.27 -11.44 36.38
C ILE A 36 -3.71 -11.10 37.78
N ASP A 37 -2.89 -11.97 38.35
CA ASP A 37 -2.32 -11.80 39.69
C ASP A 37 -1.42 -10.56 39.77
N ARG A 38 -0.56 -10.34 38.76
CA ARG A 38 0.33 -9.16 38.66
C ARG A 38 -0.43 -7.84 38.64
N PHE A 39 -1.64 -7.80 38.06
CA PHE A 39 -2.45 -6.58 37.95
C PHE A 39 -3.69 -6.58 38.86
N SER A 40 -3.78 -7.51 39.81
CA SER A 40 -4.90 -7.70 40.75
C SER A 40 -5.29 -6.43 41.54
N ASN A 41 -4.28 -5.64 41.95
CA ASN A 41 -4.45 -4.37 42.66
C ASN A 41 -4.96 -3.22 41.76
N HIS A 42 -4.92 -3.37 40.44
CA HIS A 42 -5.28 -2.35 39.46
C HIS A 42 -6.34 -2.86 38.46
N LYS A 43 -7.52 -3.24 38.99
CA LYS A 43 -8.64 -3.86 38.24
C LYS A 43 -9.15 -3.05 37.03
N GLN A 44 -8.84 -1.75 36.94
CA GLN A 44 -9.19 -0.90 35.80
C GLN A 44 -8.21 -1.03 34.61
N ASN A 45 -7.03 -1.63 34.81
CA ASN A 45 -6.02 -1.83 33.77
C ASN A 45 -6.56 -2.74 32.65
N SER A 46 -6.34 -2.36 31.39
CA SER A 46 -6.71 -3.15 30.22
C SER A 46 -6.09 -4.55 30.25
N ASN A 47 -4.85 -4.70 30.72
CA ASN A 47 -4.16 -5.98 30.82
C ASN A 47 -4.81 -6.93 31.83
N PHE A 48 -5.35 -6.40 32.93
CA PHE A 48 -6.15 -7.18 33.88
C PHE A 48 -7.46 -7.62 33.23
N ARG A 49 -8.26 -6.66 32.76
CA ARG A 49 -9.60 -6.91 32.20
C ARG A 49 -9.59 -7.82 30.97
N SER A 50 -8.55 -7.74 30.14
CA SER A 50 -8.38 -8.62 28.98
C SER A 50 -7.94 -10.02 29.38
N ALA A 51 -6.98 -10.16 30.31
CA ALA A 51 -6.53 -11.48 30.77
C ALA A 51 -7.63 -12.24 31.51
N THR A 52 -8.37 -11.57 32.41
CA THR A 52 -9.52 -12.18 33.11
C THR A 52 -10.58 -12.67 32.13
N ARG A 53 -10.95 -11.86 31.12
CA ARG A 53 -11.94 -12.25 30.10
C ARG A 53 -11.48 -13.45 29.29
N GLU A 54 -10.22 -13.49 28.85
CA GLU A 54 -9.72 -14.60 28.02
C GLU A 54 -9.54 -15.88 28.83
N TYR A 55 -9.14 -15.77 30.10
CA TYR A 55 -9.04 -16.89 31.04
C TYR A 55 -10.42 -17.51 31.33
N GLU A 56 -11.42 -16.70 31.71
CA GLU A 56 -12.78 -17.17 32.02
C GLU A 56 -13.48 -17.85 30.83
N LYS A 57 -13.09 -17.48 29.61
CA LYS A 57 -13.62 -18.00 28.34
C LYS A 57 -12.90 -19.29 27.90
N SER A 58 -11.57 -19.32 27.95
CA SER A 58 -10.77 -20.32 27.22
C SER A 58 -10.07 -21.37 28.12
N CYS A 59 -10.09 -21.20 29.45
CA CYS A 59 -9.35 -22.04 30.41
C CYS A 59 -10.23 -22.95 31.29
N ARG A 60 -11.52 -23.15 30.97
CA ARG A 60 -12.46 -23.93 31.79
C ARG A 60 -12.19 -25.45 31.86
N ASN A 61 -11.34 -25.98 30.97
CA ASN A 61 -10.80 -27.35 30.99
C ASN A 61 -9.50 -27.33 30.15
N PRO A 62 -8.31 -27.04 30.73
CA PRO A 62 -7.08 -26.94 29.95
C PRO A 62 -6.67 -28.29 29.35
N VAL A 63 -6.15 -28.29 28.12
CA VAL A 63 -5.60 -29.50 27.51
C VAL A 63 -4.17 -29.70 28.01
N THR A 64 -3.89 -30.83 28.65
CA THR A 64 -2.56 -31.22 29.13
C THR A 64 -1.63 -31.49 27.95
N TYR A 65 -0.46 -30.85 27.94
CA TYR A 65 0.54 -31.06 26.90
C TYR A 65 1.46 -32.23 27.28
N LEU A 66 1.39 -33.33 26.52
CA LEU A 66 2.39 -34.39 26.59
C LEU A 66 3.59 -34.01 25.71
N PRO A 67 4.80 -33.83 26.27
CA PRO A 67 5.98 -33.54 25.47
C PRO A 67 6.36 -34.75 24.62
N HIS A 68 6.45 -34.54 23.31
CA HIS A 68 6.96 -35.54 22.38
C HIS A 68 8.40 -35.90 22.77
N GLN A 69 8.67 -37.17 23.09
CA GLN A 69 10.05 -37.59 23.35
C GLN A 69 10.86 -37.41 22.06
N MET A 70 11.95 -36.64 22.14
CA MET A 70 12.93 -36.55 21.07
C MET A 70 13.66 -37.89 21.01
N ASN A 71 13.42 -38.63 19.94
CA ASN A 71 14.04 -39.93 19.75
C ASN A 71 15.52 -39.73 19.41
N THR A 72 16.41 -40.05 20.36
CA THR A 72 17.86 -39.88 20.22
C THR A 72 18.44 -40.95 19.30
N ASN A 73 18.36 -40.74 17.99
CA ASN A 73 19.10 -41.52 17.00
C ASN A 73 19.34 -40.69 15.72
N ASP A 74 20.16 -39.65 15.85
CA ASP A 74 21.03 -39.21 14.76
C ASP A 74 22.34 -38.67 15.32
N LYS A 75 23.46 -39.24 14.84
CA LYS A 75 24.81 -38.84 15.28
C LYS A 75 25.24 -37.58 14.54
N ALA A 76 24.97 -36.41 15.12
CA ALA A 76 25.65 -35.17 14.74
C ALA A 76 26.86 -34.95 15.66
N VAL A 77 28.04 -34.80 15.05
CA VAL A 77 29.34 -34.75 15.75
C VAL A 77 29.51 -33.46 16.55
N VAL A 78 29.98 -33.57 17.79
CA VAL A 78 30.38 -32.43 18.62
C VAL A 78 31.68 -31.83 18.10
N VAL A 79 31.66 -30.55 17.74
CA VAL A 79 32.86 -29.70 17.70
C VAL A 79 32.51 -28.37 18.39
N MET A 80 33.11 -28.15 19.57
CA MET A 80 33.07 -26.84 20.24
C MET A 80 34.12 -25.90 19.63
N PRO A 81 33.83 -24.59 19.53
CA PRO A 81 34.85 -23.56 19.52
C PRO A 81 35.02 -22.98 20.94
N ASP A 82 36.24 -23.07 21.46
CA ASP A 82 36.60 -22.51 22.76
C ASP A 82 36.86 -20.99 22.71
N THR A 83 36.88 -20.37 23.89
CA THR A 83 36.94 -18.90 24.05
C THR A 83 38.35 -18.33 23.86
N ALA A 84 38.54 -17.34 22.95
CA ALA A 84 39.80 -16.57 22.88
C ALA A 84 39.63 -15.08 22.49
N LYS A 85 40.09 -14.22 23.40
CA LYS A 85 40.21 -12.74 23.48
C LYS A 85 40.50 -11.90 22.20
N THR A 86 39.67 -10.86 22.03
CA THR A 86 39.99 -9.40 22.13
C THR A 86 40.88 -8.64 21.11
N THR A 87 40.52 -7.33 20.95
CA THR A 87 41.31 -6.14 20.48
C THR A 87 41.32 -5.84 18.96
N PRO A 88 41.43 -4.56 18.53
CA PRO A 88 40.29 -3.90 17.88
C PRO A 88 40.59 -3.18 16.55
N ALA A 89 39.53 -2.68 15.91
CA ALA A 89 39.62 -1.97 14.63
C ALA A 89 40.38 -0.63 14.73
N LYS A 90 41.26 -0.39 13.75
CA LYS A 90 42.01 0.86 13.55
C LYS A 90 41.30 1.74 12.52
N ILE A 91 40.90 2.94 12.93
CA ILE A 91 40.56 4.05 12.02
C ILE A 91 41.63 5.11 12.24
N THR A 92 42.31 5.53 11.17
CA THR A 92 43.39 6.54 11.23
C THR A 92 42.81 7.96 11.14
N SER A 93 43.54 8.90 11.71
CA SER A 93 43.23 10.32 11.92
C SER A 93 43.27 11.18 10.65
N ASP A 94 42.71 12.39 10.73
CA ASP A 94 43.55 13.60 10.92
C ASP A 94 42.76 14.84 11.38
N ILE A 95 43.41 15.69 12.16
CA ILE A 95 42.85 16.93 12.78
C ILE A 95 43.82 18.09 12.57
N THR A 96 43.38 19.16 11.89
CA THR A 96 43.69 20.58 12.15
C THR A 96 42.82 21.44 11.20
N LYS A 97 42.47 22.72 11.41
CA LYS A 97 42.99 23.75 12.33
C LYS A 97 41.93 24.84 12.59
N LEU A 98 41.86 25.32 13.83
CA LEU A 98 41.59 26.69 14.32
C LEU A 98 40.75 27.71 13.49
N LYS A 99 39.83 28.39 14.21
CA LYS A 99 39.64 29.87 14.32
C LYS A 99 38.30 30.45 13.85
N GLN A 100 37.62 31.08 14.80
CA GLN A 100 36.44 31.95 14.65
C GLN A 100 36.83 33.38 14.21
N PRO A 101 35.93 34.09 13.52
CA PRO A 101 35.73 35.52 13.81
C PRO A 101 34.27 35.90 14.10
N THR A 102 34.13 37.07 14.70
CA THR A 102 32.91 37.69 15.25
C THR A 102 32.28 38.69 14.25
N GLU A 103 30.97 38.94 14.38
CA GLU A 103 30.23 40.23 14.25
C GLU A 103 28.75 39.93 13.85
N ALA A 104 27.75 40.24 14.71
CA ALA A 104 26.99 41.50 14.77
C ALA A 104 26.20 41.78 13.46
N ILE A 105 24.87 41.90 13.45
CA ILE A 105 24.09 43.03 14.02
C ILE A 105 22.62 42.63 14.38
N THR A 106 22.15 43.21 15.49
CA THR A 106 20.79 43.46 16.03
C THR A 106 19.58 43.33 15.08
N SER A 107 18.43 42.76 15.50
CA SER A 107 17.23 43.48 16.05
C SER A 107 15.97 42.60 15.81
N LYS A 108 14.86 42.53 16.57
CA LYS A 108 14.36 43.07 17.88
C LYS A 108 13.11 42.26 18.31
N LEU A 109 12.80 42.19 19.63
CA LEU A 109 11.48 42.01 20.31
C LEU A 109 10.46 40.92 19.83
N ALA A 110 9.69 40.22 20.68
CA ALA A 110 9.50 40.32 22.13
C ALA A 110 9.15 38.97 22.78
N GLU A 111 9.50 38.84 24.05
CA GLU A 111 9.11 37.78 25.00
C GLU A 111 7.69 38.10 25.58
N PRO A 112 7.02 37.24 26.41
CA PRO A 112 7.53 36.92 27.75
C PRO A 112 7.19 35.53 28.36
N ALA A 113 7.88 35.24 29.48
CA ALA A 113 7.34 34.62 30.70
C ALA A 113 7.02 33.09 30.71
N LEU A 114 7.33 32.32 31.77
CA LEU A 114 8.14 32.62 32.97
C LEU A 114 8.65 31.33 33.65
N VAL A 115 9.92 31.33 34.05
CA VAL A 115 10.54 30.68 35.23
C VAL A 115 10.17 29.24 35.64
N ALA A 116 11.22 28.42 35.74
CA ALA A 116 11.31 27.29 36.66
C ALA A 116 12.41 27.56 37.73
N MET A 117 12.11 27.27 39.00
CA MET A 117 12.99 27.31 40.18
C MET A 117 12.33 26.39 41.25
N THR A 118 12.98 25.67 42.17
CA THR A 118 14.41 25.40 42.45
C THR A 118 14.54 24.21 43.43
N ALA A 119 15.71 23.58 43.44
CA ALA A 119 16.46 23.04 44.60
C ALA A 119 15.87 21.99 45.59
N ALA A 120 16.78 21.05 45.89
CA ALA A 120 16.80 19.97 46.90
C ALA A 120 16.58 20.34 48.39
N SER A 121 16.16 19.32 49.17
CA SER A 121 16.73 18.92 50.47
C SER A 121 16.31 17.45 50.79
N GLU A 122 17.24 16.57 51.20
CA GLU A 122 17.48 16.06 52.58
C GLU A 122 16.37 15.13 53.16
N GLN A 123 16.72 13.87 53.49
CA GLN A 123 16.88 13.31 54.86
C GLN A 123 15.59 13.23 55.73
N SER A 124 15.40 12.28 56.66
CA SER A 124 15.99 10.94 56.91
C SER A 124 15.19 10.25 58.03
N SER A 125 15.32 8.92 58.16
CA SER A 125 14.97 8.14 59.38
C SER A 125 13.46 8.05 59.74
N SER A 126 12.98 7.14 60.60
CA SER A 126 13.65 6.23 61.54
C SER A 126 12.80 4.96 61.82
N THR A 127 13.45 3.92 62.37
CA THR A 127 12.95 2.89 63.34
C THR A 127 11.47 2.49 63.35
N SER A 128 11.12 1.20 63.42
CA SER A 128 11.42 0.39 64.61
C SER A 128 11.18 -1.12 64.40
N SER A 129 11.86 -1.92 65.23
CA SER A 129 11.76 -3.38 65.29
C SER A 129 10.43 -3.89 65.87
N LYS A 130 10.13 -5.17 65.58
CA LYS A 130 9.94 -6.27 66.55
C LYS A 130 8.61 -7.04 66.44
N VAL A 131 8.69 -8.33 66.82
CA VAL A 131 7.64 -9.28 67.22
C VAL A 131 7.04 -10.19 66.13
N ILE A 132 7.49 -11.46 66.18
CA ILE A 132 6.77 -12.69 65.77
C ILE A 132 6.11 -13.23 67.06
N PRO A 133 4.89 -13.81 67.00
CA PRO A 133 4.68 -15.28 67.15
C PRO A 133 3.84 -15.85 65.98
N ASP A 134 4.12 -17.03 65.42
CA ASP A 134 3.74 -18.40 65.86
C ASP A 134 2.26 -18.76 65.54
N THR A 135 1.80 -19.99 65.21
CA THR A 135 2.37 -21.28 64.76
C THR A 135 1.20 -22.20 64.37
N ALA A 136 1.32 -23.08 63.37
CA ALA A 136 0.66 -24.42 63.29
C ALA A 136 1.09 -25.17 62.00
N THR A 137 2.01 -26.14 62.06
CA THR A 137 1.76 -27.61 62.08
C THR A 137 0.62 -28.10 61.17
N LEU A 138 0.79 -28.90 60.10
CA LEU A 138 1.53 -30.16 59.83
C LEU A 138 0.53 -31.32 59.62
N ASN A 139 0.59 -32.02 58.48
CA ASN A 139 0.27 -33.46 58.33
C ASN A 139 0.66 -34.01 56.94
N LYS A 140 0.77 -35.35 56.82
CA LYS A 140 1.52 -36.09 55.79
C LYS A 140 0.66 -37.16 55.08
N LEU A 141 0.92 -37.38 53.78
CA LEU A 141 0.73 -38.64 53.00
C LEU A 141 -0.73 -39.18 52.85
N PRO A 142 -1.00 -40.21 51.99
CA PRO A 142 -0.08 -41.03 51.17
C PRO A 142 -0.39 -41.11 49.65
N LEU A 143 0.43 -41.91 48.97
CA LEU A 143 0.38 -42.33 47.56
C LEU A 143 -0.63 -43.47 47.33
N SER A 144 -1.20 -43.59 46.12
CA SER A 144 -1.79 -44.84 45.61
C SER A 144 -1.50 -45.01 44.12
N ASN A 145 -1.05 -46.19 43.71
CA ASN A 145 -0.83 -46.55 42.30
C ASN A 145 -2.16 -46.79 41.57
N GLU A 146 -2.24 -46.41 40.29
CA GLU A 146 -3.19 -47.02 39.38
C GLU A 146 -2.55 -47.24 37.99
N GLN A 147 -3.01 -48.28 37.31
CA GLN A 147 -2.30 -48.95 36.21
C GLN A 147 -2.84 -48.46 34.86
N VAL A 148 -1.98 -47.98 33.96
CA VAL A 148 -2.39 -47.35 32.68
C VAL A 148 -2.52 -48.41 31.57
N ASP A 149 -3.65 -48.36 30.85
CA ASP A 149 -3.93 -49.19 29.66
C ASP A 149 -3.50 -48.47 28.37
N ASP A 150 -2.71 -49.15 27.53
CA ASP A 150 -1.86 -48.53 26.49
C ASP A 150 -2.59 -48.32 25.15
N GLY A 151 -3.88 -48.69 25.06
CA GLY A 151 -4.65 -48.67 23.81
C GLY A 151 -5.07 -47.29 23.29
N THR A 152 -5.06 -46.25 24.13
CA THR A 152 -5.76 -44.99 23.83
C THR A 152 -4.90 -43.95 23.08
N ILE A 153 -3.57 -43.97 23.26
CA ILE A 153 -2.68 -42.92 22.73
C ILE A 153 -2.47 -43.02 21.21
N TYR A 154 -2.42 -44.25 20.67
CA TYR A 154 -2.15 -44.49 19.25
C TYR A 154 -3.27 -44.03 18.30
N THR A 155 -4.52 -43.98 18.77
CA THR A 155 -5.66 -43.60 17.92
C THR A 155 -5.72 -42.10 17.64
N ALA A 156 -5.46 -41.25 18.65
CA ALA A 156 -5.51 -39.80 18.52
C ALA A 156 -4.43 -39.23 17.57
N ALA A 157 -3.22 -39.78 17.62
CA ALA A 157 -2.09 -39.32 16.78
C ALA A 157 -2.33 -39.59 15.28
N VAL A 158 -2.94 -40.73 14.94
CA VAL A 158 -3.23 -41.12 13.55
C VAL A 158 -4.37 -40.29 12.95
N VAL A 159 -5.40 -39.94 13.74
CA VAL A 159 -6.50 -39.08 13.28
C VAL A 159 -6.01 -37.66 12.94
N SER A 160 -5.09 -37.12 13.74
CA SER A 160 -4.51 -35.78 13.52
C SER A 160 -3.70 -35.70 12.21
N SER A 161 -2.85 -36.69 11.92
CA SER A 161 -2.05 -36.72 10.69
C SER A 161 -2.90 -36.97 9.44
N ALA A 162 -3.92 -37.83 9.53
CA ALA A 162 -4.85 -38.06 8.42
C ALA A 162 -5.61 -36.79 8.01
N LEU A 163 -6.08 -36.01 8.98
CA LEU A 163 -6.82 -34.76 8.73
C LEU A 163 -5.89 -33.69 8.09
N MET A 164 -4.64 -33.59 8.55
CA MET A 164 -3.63 -32.71 7.95
C MET A 164 -3.29 -33.09 6.50
N ILE A 165 -3.11 -34.38 6.21
CA ILE A 165 -2.88 -34.87 4.83
C ILE A 165 -4.10 -34.58 3.94
N GLN A 166 -5.31 -34.76 4.47
CA GLN A 166 -6.55 -34.46 3.75
C GLN A 166 -6.69 -32.96 3.43
N LEU A 167 -6.25 -32.06 4.33
CA LEU A 167 -6.20 -30.62 4.05
C LEU A 167 -5.20 -30.28 2.94
N ILE A 168 -3.97 -30.82 3.02
CA ILE A 168 -2.90 -30.56 2.04
C ILE A 168 -3.32 -31.00 0.64
N ASN A 169 -3.89 -32.19 0.49
CA ASN A 169 -4.34 -32.73 -0.80
C ASN A 169 -5.47 -31.90 -1.42
N ASN A 170 -6.24 -31.16 -0.63
CA ASN A 170 -7.33 -30.29 -1.10
C ASN A 170 -6.92 -28.84 -1.36
N ILE A 171 -5.69 -28.41 -1.03
CA ILE A 171 -5.17 -27.07 -1.34
C ILE A 171 -5.40 -26.66 -2.81
N PRO A 172 -5.07 -27.47 -3.84
CA PRO A 172 -5.29 -27.07 -5.24
C PRO A 172 -6.77 -26.87 -5.58
N LEU A 173 -7.67 -27.69 -5.02
CA LEU A 173 -9.12 -27.56 -5.22
C LEU A 173 -9.67 -26.31 -4.51
N ILE A 174 -9.22 -26.03 -3.30
CA ILE A 174 -9.56 -24.82 -2.54
C ILE A 174 -9.07 -23.58 -3.29
N ALA A 175 -7.83 -23.58 -3.78
CA ALA A 175 -7.27 -22.49 -4.58
C ALA A 175 -8.04 -22.27 -5.89
N ALA A 176 -8.40 -23.35 -6.61
CA ALA A 176 -9.22 -23.27 -7.82
C ALA A 176 -10.62 -22.70 -7.54
N ASN A 177 -11.26 -23.11 -6.44
CA ASN A 177 -12.56 -22.59 -6.04
C ASN A 177 -12.50 -21.11 -5.60
N ILE A 178 -11.47 -20.70 -4.87
CA ILE A 178 -11.22 -19.29 -4.54
C ILE A 178 -10.99 -18.47 -5.82
N PHE A 179 -10.19 -18.97 -6.76
CA PHE A 179 -9.95 -18.30 -8.04
C PHE A 179 -11.24 -18.18 -8.87
N ALA A 180 -12.04 -19.25 -8.94
CA ALA A 180 -13.33 -19.24 -9.63
C ALA A 180 -14.32 -18.27 -8.97
N LEU A 181 -14.37 -18.20 -7.64
CA LEU A 181 -15.18 -17.24 -6.89
C LEU A 181 -14.74 -15.79 -7.17
N LEU A 182 -13.44 -15.50 -7.11
CA LEU A 182 -12.90 -14.18 -7.40
C LEU A 182 -13.16 -13.77 -8.85
N LEU A 183 -13.03 -14.69 -9.81
CA LEU A 183 -13.34 -14.47 -11.21
C LEU A 183 -14.85 -14.24 -11.43
N ALA A 184 -15.72 -14.99 -10.76
CA ALA A 184 -17.16 -14.78 -10.80
C ALA A 184 -17.55 -13.41 -10.21
N VAL A 185 -16.97 -13.01 -9.08
CA VAL A 185 -17.17 -11.68 -8.47
C VAL A 185 -16.64 -10.57 -9.38
N PHE A 186 -15.49 -10.75 -10.02
CA PHE A 186 -14.94 -9.80 -11.00
C PHE A 186 -15.84 -9.64 -12.24
N LEU A 187 -16.34 -10.75 -12.80
CA LEU A 187 -17.29 -10.72 -13.91
C LEU A 187 -18.61 -10.06 -13.48
N LEU A 188 -19.12 -10.37 -12.29
CA LEU A 188 -20.41 -9.85 -11.80
C LEU A 188 -20.33 -8.36 -11.45
N THR A 189 -19.25 -7.89 -10.82
CA THR A 189 -19.00 -6.45 -10.59
C THR A 189 -18.80 -5.68 -11.90
N THR A 190 -18.13 -6.27 -12.88
CA THR A 190 -17.98 -5.71 -14.23
C THR A 190 -19.34 -5.62 -14.95
N TRP A 191 -20.15 -6.68 -14.88
CA TRP A 191 -21.47 -6.79 -15.51
C TRP A 191 -22.50 -5.83 -14.91
N PHE A 192 -22.63 -5.80 -13.58
CA PHE A 192 -23.51 -4.85 -12.87
C PHE A 192 -23.02 -3.40 -12.95
N GLY A 193 -21.86 -3.14 -13.58
CA GLY A 193 -21.37 -1.79 -13.75
C GLY A 193 -20.84 -1.16 -12.47
N PHE A 194 -20.57 -1.95 -11.42
CA PHE A 194 -19.83 -1.57 -10.21
C PHE A 194 -18.34 -1.32 -10.53
N ASN A 195 -18.12 -0.38 -11.44
CA ASN A 195 -16.81 0.08 -11.84
C ASN A 195 -16.23 0.89 -10.69
N LEU A 196 -15.27 0.32 -9.96
CA LEU A 196 -14.56 1.02 -8.89
C LEU A 196 -14.17 2.44 -9.33
N PRO A 197 -14.50 3.48 -8.54
CA PRO A 197 -14.05 4.84 -8.84
C PRO A 197 -12.51 4.85 -8.83
N GLY A 198 -11.90 5.55 -9.81
CA GLY A 198 -10.45 5.57 -10.03
C GLY A 198 -9.94 4.66 -11.15
N PHE A 199 -10.36 3.38 -11.18
CA PHE A 199 -9.79 2.37 -12.11
C PHE A 199 -9.96 2.73 -13.61
N LYS A 200 -11.00 3.51 -13.93
CA LYS A 200 -11.34 3.92 -15.31
C LYS A 200 -10.27 4.79 -15.97
N GLY A 201 -9.64 5.71 -15.22
CA GLY A 201 -8.62 6.62 -15.75
C GLY A 201 -7.33 5.84 -16.06
N VAL A 202 -6.86 5.07 -15.09
CA VAL A 202 -5.66 4.22 -15.21
C VAL A 202 -5.79 3.22 -16.36
N PHE A 203 -6.97 2.62 -16.58
CA PHE A 203 -7.17 1.71 -17.71
C PHE A 203 -7.12 2.42 -19.08
N ALA A 204 -7.66 3.64 -19.18
CA ALA A 204 -7.59 4.44 -20.41
C ALA A 204 -6.13 4.84 -20.73
N GLU A 205 -5.39 5.29 -19.71
CA GLU A 205 -3.97 5.61 -19.79
C GLU A 205 -3.13 4.38 -20.20
N TYR A 206 -3.34 3.23 -19.54
CA TYR A 206 -2.68 1.97 -19.88
C TYR A 206 -2.96 1.53 -21.32
N LYS A 207 -4.22 1.62 -21.78
CA LYS A 207 -4.60 1.24 -23.15
C LYS A 207 -3.93 2.15 -24.17
N LEU A 208 -3.89 3.46 -23.93
CA LEU A 208 -3.22 4.41 -24.81
C LEU A 208 -1.71 4.15 -24.87
N ASN A 209 -1.06 4.02 -23.71
CA ASN A 209 0.35 3.69 -23.56
C ASN A 209 0.73 2.39 -24.28
N ARG A 210 -0.13 1.35 -24.24
CA ARG A 210 0.07 0.10 -25.00
C ARG A 210 -0.09 0.32 -26.52
N LEU A 211 -1.06 1.15 -26.93
CA LEU A 211 -1.34 1.39 -28.35
C LEU A 211 -0.26 2.26 -29.02
N LEU A 212 0.20 3.33 -28.37
CA LEU A 212 1.25 4.21 -28.90
C LEU A 212 2.53 3.40 -29.16
N ARG A 213 3.01 2.62 -28.18
CA ARG A 213 4.19 1.75 -28.33
C ARG A 213 4.06 0.64 -29.39
N TRP A 214 2.84 0.25 -29.77
CA TRP A 214 2.62 -0.78 -30.79
C TRP A 214 2.41 -0.21 -32.20
N ARG A 215 1.85 1.00 -32.31
CA ARG A 215 1.41 1.60 -33.59
C ARG A 215 2.35 2.68 -34.12
N LEU A 216 3.19 3.26 -33.27
CA LEU A 216 4.19 4.24 -33.67
C LEU A 216 5.55 3.56 -33.86
N SER A 217 6.31 4.06 -34.84
CA SER A 217 7.68 3.66 -35.19
C SER A 217 8.70 4.28 -34.23
N ARG A 218 9.97 3.84 -34.29
CA ARG A 218 11.04 4.31 -33.39
C ARG A 218 11.33 5.82 -33.45
N GLU A 219 11.04 6.46 -34.58
CA GLU A 219 11.14 7.93 -34.76
C GLU A 219 10.17 8.73 -33.86
N TYR A 220 9.09 8.09 -33.39
CA TYR A 220 8.12 8.66 -32.45
C TYR A 220 8.47 8.23 -31.03
N GLN A 221 9.27 9.04 -30.36
CA GLN A 221 9.69 8.80 -28.98
C GLN A 221 8.53 9.08 -28.03
N HIS A 222 8.10 8.06 -27.27
CA HIS A 222 6.92 8.14 -26.39
C HIS A 222 7.33 8.23 -24.91
N PHE A 223 6.96 9.34 -24.29
CA PHE A 223 7.15 9.62 -22.88
C PHE A 223 5.81 9.62 -22.13
N ARG A 224 5.83 9.33 -20.83
CA ARG A 224 4.62 9.22 -19.99
C ARG A 224 4.87 9.76 -18.58
N LYS A 225 3.81 10.27 -17.94
CA LYS A 225 3.82 10.75 -16.54
C LYS A 225 4.96 11.71 -16.23
N LEU A 226 5.19 12.69 -17.09
CA LEU A 226 6.25 13.67 -16.90
C LEU A 226 5.83 14.68 -15.84
N LYS A 227 6.65 14.87 -14.80
CA LYS A 227 6.49 15.94 -13.81
C LYS A 227 7.25 17.16 -14.31
N LEU A 228 6.54 18.18 -14.78
CA LEU A 228 7.14 19.38 -15.38
C LEU A 228 6.79 20.64 -14.59
N ARG A 229 7.66 21.66 -14.64
CA ARG A 229 7.40 23.00 -14.11
C ARG A 229 7.02 23.96 -15.24
N THR A 230 5.95 24.72 -15.04
CA THR A 230 5.61 25.87 -15.89
C THR A 230 6.58 27.04 -15.66
N ALA A 231 6.53 28.07 -16.48
CA ALA A 231 7.30 29.31 -16.29
C ALA A 231 6.99 30.03 -14.96
N ASN A 232 5.83 29.75 -14.34
CA ASN A 232 5.41 30.28 -13.04
C ASN A 232 5.76 29.35 -11.86
N ASP A 233 6.68 28.40 -12.07
CA ASP A 233 7.04 27.30 -11.15
C ASP A 233 5.87 26.38 -10.72
N GLU A 234 4.67 26.46 -11.34
CA GLU A 234 3.62 25.48 -11.04
C GLU A 234 4.03 24.07 -11.53
N LEU A 235 3.94 23.06 -10.66
CA LEU A 235 4.15 21.66 -11.00
C LEU A 235 2.91 21.08 -11.70
N VAL A 236 3.11 20.50 -12.89
CA VAL A 236 2.09 19.79 -13.67
C VAL A 236 2.53 18.36 -13.98
N VAL A 237 1.56 17.46 -14.16
CA VAL A 237 1.81 16.09 -14.58
C VAL A 237 1.22 15.89 -15.97
N VAL A 238 2.08 15.62 -16.95
CA VAL A 238 1.68 15.39 -18.34
C VAL A 238 1.49 13.88 -18.56
N ASP A 239 0.28 13.47 -18.94
CA ASP A 239 -0.08 12.05 -19.12
C ASP A 239 0.86 11.37 -20.12
N HIS A 240 0.94 11.92 -21.34
CA HIS A 240 1.84 11.45 -22.40
C HIS A 240 2.38 12.61 -23.26
N VAL A 241 3.62 12.44 -23.73
CA VAL A 241 4.22 13.26 -24.79
C VAL A 241 4.74 12.32 -25.88
N VAL A 242 4.50 12.65 -27.15
CA VAL A 242 5.15 12.01 -28.29
C VAL A 242 6.00 13.04 -29.01
N LEU A 243 7.29 12.75 -29.18
CA LEU A 243 8.27 13.59 -29.88
C LEU A 243 8.69 12.88 -31.18
N CYS A 244 8.56 13.53 -32.32
CA CYS A 244 9.02 13.04 -33.62
C CYS A 244 9.48 14.23 -34.52
N PRO A 245 10.10 13.99 -35.69
CA PRO A 245 10.56 15.07 -36.58
C PRO A 245 9.45 16.05 -37.01
N TYR A 246 8.20 15.61 -36.98
CA TYR A 246 7.01 16.36 -37.39
C TYR A 246 6.36 17.17 -36.26
N GLY A 247 6.86 17.10 -35.03
CA GLY A 247 6.38 17.90 -33.91
C GLY A 247 6.31 17.19 -32.55
N ILE A 248 5.72 17.90 -31.59
CA ILE A 248 5.60 17.50 -30.19
C ILE A 248 4.12 17.41 -29.81
N PHE A 249 3.63 16.21 -29.57
CA PHE A 249 2.22 15.95 -29.24
C PHE A 249 2.05 15.80 -27.73
N VAL A 250 1.43 16.79 -27.10
CA VAL A 250 1.10 16.80 -25.67
C VAL A 250 -0.30 16.23 -25.50
N ILE A 251 -0.38 14.99 -25.05
CA ILE A 251 -1.61 14.19 -25.07
C ILE A 251 -2.16 14.02 -23.65
N THR A 252 -3.37 14.51 -23.38
CA THR A 252 -4.13 14.19 -22.14
C THR A 252 -5.18 13.11 -22.37
N VAL A 253 -5.40 12.25 -21.37
CA VAL A 253 -6.32 11.11 -21.45
C VAL A 253 -7.58 11.32 -20.62
N LYS A 254 -8.75 11.25 -21.25
CA LYS A 254 -10.05 11.38 -20.57
C LYS A 254 -10.82 10.06 -20.61
N GLY A 255 -10.94 9.44 -19.43
CA GLY A 255 -11.69 8.20 -19.17
C GLY A 255 -13.20 8.38 -18.97
N GLU A 256 -13.77 9.50 -19.42
CA GLU A 256 -15.20 9.79 -19.25
C GLU A 256 -16.10 8.86 -20.09
N ARG A 257 -17.36 8.70 -19.65
CA ARG A 257 -18.34 7.80 -20.29
C ARG A 257 -19.70 8.45 -20.48
N GLY A 258 -20.40 8.07 -21.55
CA GLY A 258 -21.70 8.64 -21.91
C GLY A 258 -21.57 9.72 -22.96
N SER A 259 -22.64 10.48 -23.16
CA SER A 259 -22.63 11.60 -24.08
C SER A 259 -21.77 12.75 -23.57
N ILE A 260 -21.05 13.40 -24.47
CA ILE A 260 -20.30 14.63 -24.24
C ILE A 260 -20.75 15.65 -25.29
N SER A 261 -21.17 16.82 -24.83
CA SER A 261 -21.53 17.97 -25.68
C SER A 261 -20.71 19.19 -25.27
N GLY A 262 -20.10 19.83 -26.25
CA GLY A 262 -19.31 21.04 -26.07
C GLY A 262 -18.52 21.43 -27.33
N THR A 263 -17.99 22.65 -27.36
CA THR A 263 -17.15 23.19 -28.45
C THR A 263 -15.75 23.55 -27.96
N GLU A 264 -14.80 23.75 -28.88
CA GLU A 264 -13.42 24.14 -28.58
C GLU A 264 -13.34 25.44 -27.75
N THR A 265 -14.22 26.40 -28.05
CA THR A 265 -14.27 27.74 -27.44
C THR A 265 -14.91 27.76 -26.05
N GLN A 266 -15.73 26.77 -25.69
CA GLN A 266 -16.41 26.73 -24.40
C GLN A 266 -15.44 26.33 -23.27
N ALA A 267 -15.38 27.09 -22.19
CA ALA A 267 -14.57 26.77 -21.02
C ALA A 267 -15.02 25.48 -20.30
N ASN A 268 -16.32 25.16 -20.36
CA ASN A 268 -16.90 23.96 -19.77
C ASN A 268 -17.74 23.20 -20.80
N TRP A 269 -17.61 21.88 -20.80
CA TRP A 269 -18.46 20.96 -21.55
C TRP A 269 -19.48 20.30 -20.62
N THR A 270 -20.51 19.68 -21.21
CA THR A 270 -21.51 18.91 -20.48
C THR A 270 -21.37 17.43 -20.81
N ARG A 271 -21.38 16.59 -19.78
CA ARG A 271 -21.45 15.13 -19.91
C ARG A 271 -22.82 14.65 -19.43
N SER A 272 -23.48 13.81 -20.20
CA SER A 272 -24.70 13.08 -19.80
C SER A 272 -24.40 11.59 -19.63
N TYR A 273 -24.67 11.03 -18.45
CA TYR A 273 -24.46 9.61 -18.16
C TYR A 273 -25.48 9.10 -17.12
N LEU A 274 -26.15 7.98 -17.43
CA LEU A 274 -27.19 7.37 -16.58
C LEU A 274 -28.24 8.39 -16.09
N GLY A 275 -28.75 9.21 -17.02
CA GLY A 275 -29.76 10.24 -16.74
C GLY A 275 -29.26 11.49 -16.00
N ARG A 276 -27.98 11.53 -15.58
CA ARG A 276 -27.39 12.67 -14.87
C ARG A 276 -26.51 13.50 -15.81
N LYS A 277 -26.71 14.81 -15.81
CA LYS A 277 -25.80 15.77 -16.46
C LYS A 277 -24.77 16.28 -15.44
N LYS A 278 -23.51 16.42 -15.87
CA LYS A 278 -22.42 17.01 -15.09
C LYS A 278 -21.57 17.91 -15.99
N HIS A 279 -21.25 19.11 -15.52
CA HIS A 279 -20.27 19.98 -16.19
C HIS A 279 -18.84 19.52 -15.89
N LEU A 280 -17.98 19.61 -16.90
CA LEU A 280 -16.55 19.34 -16.82
C LEU A 280 -15.77 20.44 -17.53
N MET A 281 -14.65 20.87 -16.97
CA MET A 281 -13.76 21.84 -17.61
C MET A 281 -13.23 21.28 -18.93
N ASN A 282 -13.29 22.05 -20.01
CA ASN A 282 -12.94 21.63 -21.37
C ASN A 282 -11.52 21.01 -21.41
N PRO A 283 -11.37 19.73 -21.78
CA PRO A 283 -10.09 19.04 -21.80
C PRO A 283 -8.98 19.68 -22.65
N LEU A 284 -9.34 20.43 -23.70
CA LEU A 284 -8.37 21.21 -24.49
C LEU A 284 -7.79 22.38 -23.67
N HIS A 285 -8.63 23.05 -22.87
CA HIS A 285 -8.22 24.11 -21.94
C HIS A 285 -7.43 23.53 -20.76
N GLN A 286 -7.82 22.35 -20.24
CA GLN A 286 -7.03 21.66 -19.20
C GLN A 286 -5.60 21.38 -19.67
N ASN A 287 -5.44 20.95 -20.91
CA ASN A 287 -4.15 20.59 -21.49
C ASN A 287 -3.27 21.81 -21.82
N TYR A 288 -3.81 23.03 -21.78
CA TYR A 288 -3.03 24.26 -21.99
C TYR A 288 -1.86 24.39 -21.00
N LYS A 289 -2.08 24.08 -19.71
CA LYS A 289 -1.00 24.09 -18.70
C LYS A 289 0.11 23.07 -19.01
N ASN A 290 -0.26 21.89 -19.51
CA ASN A 290 0.69 20.86 -19.92
C ASN A 290 1.52 21.32 -21.11
N VAL A 291 0.89 21.92 -22.12
CA VAL A 291 1.54 22.49 -23.30
C VAL A 291 2.50 23.62 -22.91
N ALA A 292 2.08 24.51 -22.00
CA ALA A 292 2.92 25.58 -21.50
C ALA A 292 4.17 25.06 -20.75
N ALA A 293 4.02 24.01 -19.92
CA ALA A 293 5.15 23.39 -19.24
C ALA A 293 6.12 22.67 -20.20
N VAL A 294 5.61 22.01 -21.25
CA VAL A 294 6.45 21.39 -22.30
C VAL A 294 7.20 22.45 -23.10
N LYS A 295 6.53 23.53 -23.52
CA LYS A 295 7.18 24.69 -24.18
C LYS A 295 8.28 25.30 -23.29
N HIS A 296 8.00 25.47 -22.00
CA HIS A 296 8.95 26.00 -21.03
C HIS A 296 10.19 25.10 -20.85
N LEU A 297 10.00 23.79 -20.67
CA LEU A 297 11.11 22.81 -20.60
C LEU A 297 12.04 22.90 -21.82
N MET A 298 11.44 23.03 -23.01
CA MET A 298 12.15 23.07 -24.29
C MET A 298 12.68 24.47 -24.66
N GLN A 299 12.40 25.49 -23.84
CA GLN A 299 12.80 26.89 -24.05
C GLN A 299 12.23 27.51 -25.35
N LEU A 300 11.08 27.01 -25.83
CA LEU A 300 10.47 27.44 -27.08
C LEU A 300 9.85 28.84 -26.96
N GLN A 301 10.12 29.73 -27.90
CA GLN A 301 9.55 31.08 -27.90
C GLN A 301 8.13 31.12 -28.52
N GLU A 302 7.26 31.96 -27.94
CA GLU A 302 5.82 31.97 -28.26
C GLU A 302 5.48 32.29 -29.72
N THR A 303 6.33 33.03 -30.42
CA THR A 303 5.99 33.69 -31.70
C THR A 303 6.34 32.92 -32.97
N ALA A 304 7.28 31.95 -32.92
CA ALA A 304 7.68 31.17 -34.10
C ALA A 304 7.44 29.66 -33.95
N GLU A 305 7.76 29.10 -32.77
CA GLU A 305 7.79 27.65 -32.53
C GLU A 305 6.46 27.09 -32.02
N SER A 306 5.46 27.96 -31.82
CA SER A 306 4.13 27.59 -31.33
C SER A 306 3.38 26.58 -32.23
N LYS A 307 3.76 26.48 -33.51
CA LYS A 307 3.19 25.50 -34.46
C LYS A 307 3.71 24.06 -34.26
N ILE A 308 4.84 23.88 -33.57
CA ILE A 308 5.50 22.59 -33.37
C ILE A 308 4.82 21.76 -32.27
N VAL A 309 4.18 22.43 -31.29
CA VAL A 309 3.59 21.77 -30.11
C VAL A 309 2.08 21.64 -30.25
N HIS A 310 1.61 20.42 -30.45
CA HIS A 310 0.19 20.10 -30.64
C HIS A 310 -0.46 19.63 -29.33
N SER A 311 -1.52 20.33 -28.91
CA SER A 311 -2.39 19.91 -27.81
C SER A 311 -3.38 18.86 -28.29
N VAL A 312 -3.45 17.69 -27.65
CA VAL A 312 -4.37 16.61 -28.06
C VAL A 312 -5.14 16.08 -26.85
N ALA A 313 -6.47 16.01 -26.95
CA ALA A 313 -7.32 15.37 -25.94
C ALA A 313 -7.82 14.01 -26.45
N VAL A 314 -7.46 12.93 -25.75
CA VAL A 314 -7.75 11.56 -26.16
C VAL A 314 -8.83 10.92 -25.29
N PHE A 315 -9.87 10.39 -25.94
CA PHE A 315 -11.03 9.78 -25.28
C PHE A 315 -11.14 8.29 -25.54
N SER A 316 -11.71 7.57 -24.57
CA SER A 316 -12.17 6.20 -24.80
C SER A 316 -13.46 6.20 -25.64
N ARG A 317 -13.70 5.15 -26.44
CA ARG A 317 -14.96 4.94 -27.21
C ARG A 317 -16.23 4.82 -26.33
N THR A 318 -16.10 4.82 -25.00
CA THR A 318 -17.24 4.92 -24.08
C THR A 318 -17.73 6.36 -23.88
N ALA A 319 -16.96 7.36 -24.30
CA ALA A 319 -17.45 8.71 -24.57
C ALA A 319 -18.06 8.77 -25.98
N LYS A 320 -19.23 9.41 -26.11
CA LYS A 320 -19.91 9.66 -27.39
C LYS A 320 -20.06 11.17 -27.55
N PHE A 321 -19.49 11.76 -28.59
CA PHE A 321 -19.68 13.17 -28.87
C PHE A 321 -21.03 13.42 -29.54
N GLU A 322 -21.83 14.33 -28.97
CA GLU A 322 -23.10 14.80 -29.55
C GLU A 322 -22.88 16.01 -30.47
N THR A 323 -21.77 16.72 -30.30
CA THR A 323 -21.31 17.82 -31.14
C THR A 323 -20.23 17.36 -32.12
N ALA A 324 -19.94 18.18 -33.14
CA ALA A 324 -18.82 17.95 -34.04
C ALA A 324 -17.50 17.82 -33.25
N ILE A 325 -16.70 16.81 -33.60
CA ILE A 325 -15.44 16.53 -32.92
C ILE A 325 -14.38 17.54 -33.42
N ALA A 326 -13.81 18.29 -32.48
CA ALA A 326 -12.69 19.19 -32.71
C ALA A 326 -11.50 18.45 -33.35
N VAL A 327 -10.72 19.14 -34.20
CA VAL A 327 -9.55 18.53 -34.87
C VAL A 327 -8.57 17.93 -33.85
N ASN A 328 -8.40 18.60 -32.71
CA ASN A 328 -7.48 18.21 -31.64
C ASN A 328 -8.05 17.17 -30.64
N ILE A 329 -9.19 16.55 -30.97
CA ILE A 329 -9.78 15.45 -30.19
C ILE A 329 -9.67 14.14 -30.98
N ALA A 330 -9.08 13.13 -30.36
CA ALA A 330 -8.98 11.78 -30.93
C ALA A 330 -9.57 10.72 -29.99
N TYR A 331 -9.89 9.55 -30.53
CA TYR A 331 -10.13 8.37 -29.71
C TYR A 331 -8.82 7.60 -29.47
N ILE A 332 -8.73 6.82 -28.39
CA ILE A 332 -7.54 6.01 -28.06
C ILE A 332 -7.11 5.13 -29.24
N ASP A 333 -8.04 4.60 -30.02
CA ASP A 333 -7.77 3.77 -31.20
C ASP A 333 -7.36 4.56 -32.45
N THR A 334 -7.74 5.84 -32.58
CA THR A 334 -7.44 6.68 -33.75
C THR A 334 -6.27 7.64 -33.57
N VAL A 335 -5.83 7.91 -32.34
CA VAL A 335 -4.70 8.82 -32.02
C VAL A 335 -3.42 8.52 -32.80
N SER A 336 -3.10 7.24 -33.04
CA SER A 336 -1.93 6.86 -33.83
C SER A 336 -2.04 7.20 -35.33
N LEU A 337 -3.26 7.41 -35.83
CA LEU A 337 -3.50 7.92 -37.18
C LEU A 337 -3.43 9.45 -37.19
N TYR A 338 -4.00 10.11 -36.18
CA TYR A 338 -3.89 11.56 -35.99
C TYR A 338 -2.43 12.02 -35.94
N VAL A 339 -1.59 11.39 -35.11
CA VAL A 339 -0.16 11.74 -35.00
C VAL A 339 0.59 11.52 -36.32
N LYS A 340 0.17 10.54 -37.14
CA LYS A 340 0.78 10.23 -38.44
C LYS A 340 0.25 11.06 -39.61
N GLN A 341 -0.72 11.94 -39.40
CA GLN A 341 -1.18 12.86 -40.44
C GLN A 341 -0.21 14.04 -40.65
N PHE A 342 0.70 14.26 -39.69
CA PHE A 342 1.75 15.26 -39.76
C PHE A 342 2.97 14.64 -40.46
N THR A 343 3.34 15.19 -41.61
CA THR A 343 4.43 14.68 -42.48
C THR A 343 5.48 15.74 -42.83
N GLU A 344 5.23 17.01 -42.50
CA GLU A 344 6.18 18.10 -42.71
C GLU A 344 7.15 18.13 -41.52
N ALA A 345 8.45 17.94 -41.78
CA ALA A 345 9.46 17.98 -40.74
C ALA A 345 9.65 19.43 -40.25
N CYS A 346 9.57 19.63 -38.93
CA CYS A 346 9.66 20.95 -38.29
C CYS A 346 10.69 21.00 -37.15
N LEU A 347 11.37 19.88 -36.86
CA LEU A 347 12.48 19.78 -35.93
C LEU A 347 13.74 19.31 -36.66
N THR A 348 14.89 19.86 -36.30
CA THR A 348 16.20 19.30 -36.67
C THR A 348 16.54 18.08 -35.79
N ASP A 349 17.43 17.21 -36.27
CA ASP A 349 17.90 16.06 -35.50
C ASP A 349 18.51 16.50 -34.14
N GLU A 350 19.30 17.59 -34.14
CA GLU A 350 19.87 18.20 -32.93
C GLU A 350 18.79 18.68 -31.94
N GLN A 351 17.73 19.34 -32.43
CA GLN A 351 16.59 19.73 -31.59
C GLN A 351 15.87 18.50 -31.04
N GLN A 352 15.67 17.47 -31.86
CA GLN A 352 15.00 16.23 -31.44
C GLN A 352 15.81 15.48 -30.38
N GLU A 353 17.13 15.35 -30.54
CA GLU A 353 18.01 14.74 -29.54
C GLU A 353 18.04 15.53 -28.23
N ARG A 354 18.18 16.87 -28.31
CA ARG A 354 18.12 17.77 -27.15
C ARG A 354 16.79 17.62 -26.39
N PHE A 355 15.66 17.61 -27.10
CA PHE A 355 14.34 17.47 -26.50
C PHE A 355 14.11 16.06 -25.94
N ALA A 356 14.61 15.02 -26.59
CA ALA A 356 14.58 13.66 -26.08
C ALA A 356 15.36 13.52 -24.76
N ALA A 357 16.54 14.14 -24.65
CA ALA A 357 17.33 14.14 -23.41
C ALA A 357 16.58 14.83 -22.25
N LEU A 358 16.01 16.02 -22.49
CA LEU A 358 15.23 16.76 -21.49
C LEU A 358 13.99 15.98 -21.01
N LEU A 359 13.24 15.36 -21.93
CA LEU A 359 12.08 14.54 -21.59
C LEU A 359 12.46 13.24 -20.88
N THR A 360 13.64 12.67 -21.19
CA THR A 360 14.19 11.50 -20.50
C THR A 360 14.51 11.83 -19.05
N GLN A 361 15.23 12.93 -18.79
CA GLN A 361 15.53 13.40 -17.43
C GLN A 361 14.24 13.61 -16.62
N ALA A 362 13.27 14.34 -17.16
CA ALA A 362 11.98 14.60 -16.52
C ALA A 362 11.13 13.33 -16.29
N SER A 363 11.44 12.22 -16.96
CA SER A 363 10.80 10.92 -16.73
C SER A 363 11.46 10.10 -15.61
N THR A 364 12.74 10.38 -15.30
CA THR A 364 13.51 9.66 -14.27
C THR A 364 13.36 10.23 -12.86
N GLU A 365 12.93 11.48 -12.71
CA GLU A 365 12.68 12.16 -11.43
C GLU A 365 11.31 11.80 -10.79
N CYS A 366 10.78 10.61 -11.11
CA CYS A 366 9.37 10.23 -10.90
C CYS A 366 9.11 9.26 -9.73
#